data_AF-A0A847ZH95-F1
#
_entry.id   AF-A0A847ZH95-F1
#
_cell.length_a   1.000
_cell.length_b   1.000
_cell.length_c   1.000
_cell.angle_alpha   90.00
_cell.angle_beta   90.00
_cell.angle_gamma   90.00
#
_symmetry.space_group_name_H-M   'P 1'
#
loop_
_entity.id
_entity.type
_entity.pdbx_description
1 polymer ?
#
loop_
_entity_poly.entity_id
_entity_poly.type
_entity_poly.pdbx_seq_one_letter_code
_entity_poly.pdbx_strand_id
1 'polypeptide(L)' 'KYKNFTKNRWDVLTELVFNLGLTRFRGFKRMISAIDGGDWQQAAAELEDSKWYRQVGPNRGDTLVCLLREG' A
#
# COMPACT_ATOMS: atom_id res chain seq x y z
N LYS A 1 7.43 13.89 -10.24
CA LYS A 1 6.62 12.66 -10.18
C LYS A 1 6.19 12.28 -8.76
N TYR A 2 6.97 12.51 -7.70
CA TYR A 2 6.62 12.07 -6.32
C TYR A 2 6.51 13.20 -5.28
N LYS A 3 6.16 14.43 -5.68
CA LYS A 3 6.10 15.59 -4.75
C LYS A 3 5.06 15.43 -3.62
N ASN A 4 4.14 14.46 -3.74
CA ASN A 4 3.10 14.18 -2.75
C ASN A 4 3.31 12.85 -2.01
N PHE A 5 4.51 12.25 -2.09
CA PHE A 5 4.80 11.04 -1.32
C PHE A 5 5.29 11.43 0.06
N THR A 6 4.43 11.27 1.05
CA THR A 6 4.82 11.52 2.43
C THR A 6 5.59 10.33 2.98
N LYS A 7 6.20 10.53 4.15
CA LYS A 7 6.95 9.48 4.83
C LYS A 7 6.06 8.24 5.10
N ASN A 8 4.80 8.46 5.50
CA ASN A 8 3.87 7.38 5.80
C ASN A 8 3.63 6.47 4.59
N ARG A 9 3.44 7.06 3.40
CA ARG A 9 3.27 6.28 2.15
C ARG A 9 4.53 5.48 1.82
N TRP A 10 5.72 6.04 2.03
CA TRP A 10 6.99 5.35 1.83
C TRP A 10 7.17 4.17 2.79
N ASP A 11 6.83 4.37 4.07
CA ASP A 11 6.93 3.32 5.09
C ASP A 11 6.01 2.15 4.74
N VAL A 12 4.78 2.41 4.28
CA VAL A 12 3.85 1.37 3.82
C VAL A 12 4.43 0.55 2.66
N LEU A 13 4.98 1.20 1.62
CA LEU A 13 5.58 0.48 0.50
C LEU A 13 6.80 -0.35 0.92
N THR A 14 7.62 0.21 1.81
CA THR A 14 8.82 -0.47 2.33
C THR A 14 8.43 -1.72 3.10
N GLU A 15 7.43 -1.62 3.98
CA GLU A 15 6.88 -2.73 4.76
C GLU A 15 6.32 -3.84 3.86
N LEU A 16 5.58 -3.48 2.80
CA LEU A 16 5.06 -4.44 1.83
C LEU A 16 6.18 -5.16 1.10
N VAL A 17 7.18 -4.43 0.62
CA VAL A 17 8.34 -5.02 -0.07
C VAL A 17 9.15 -5.92 0.87
N PHE A 18 9.33 -5.52 2.13
CA PHE A 18 10.05 -6.32 3.12
C PHE A 18 9.34 -7.65 3.42
N ASN A 19 8.02 -7.62 3.62
CA ASN A 19 7.25 -8.83 3.96
C ASN A 19 7.03 -9.77 2.76
N LEU A 20 6.83 -9.21 1.57
CA LEU A 20 6.42 -9.98 0.38
C LEU A 20 7.58 -10.28 -0.57
N GLY A 21 8.63 -9.47 -0.53
CA GLY A 21 9.63 -9.40 -1.59
C GLY A 21 9.12 -8.67 -2.85
N LEU A 22 10.07 -8.18 -3.66
CA LEU A 22 9.79 -7.36 -4.84
C LEU A 22 8.90 -8.07 -5.88
N THR A 23 9.07 -9.37 -6.07
CA THR A 23 8.31 -10.16 -7.06
C THR A 23 6.82 -10.16 -6.75
N ARG A 24 6.44 -10.38 -5.48
CA ARG A 24 5.03 -10.40 -5.07
C ARG A 24 4.45 -9.00 -4.96
N PHE A 25 5.25 -8.03 -4.53
CA PHE A 25 4.86 -6.61 -4.52
C PHE A 25 4.47 -6.11 -5.92
N ARG A 26 5.20 -6.50 -6.97
CA ARG A 26 4.83 -6.18 -8.37
C ARG A 26 3.47 -6.74 -8.81
N GLY A 27 2.88 -7.66 -8.05
CA GLY A 27 1.52 -8.16 -8.25
C GLY A 27 0.42 -7.16 -7.89
N PHE A 28 0.71 -6.13 -7.10
CA PHE A 28 -0.22 -5.09 -6.67
C PHE A 28 -0.47 -4.05 -7.78
N LYS A 29 -0.72 -4.52 -9.01
CA LYS A 29 -0.78 -3.68 -10.23
C LYS A 29 -1.80 -2.54 -10.12
N ARG A 30 -2.96 -2.81 -9.54
CA ARG A 30 -4.04 -1.81 -9.36
C ARG A 30 -3.66 -0.76 -8.32
N MET A 31 -3.15 -1.18 -7.16
CA MET A 31 -2.62 -0.26 -6.14
C MET A 31 -1.50 0.62 -6.71
N ILE A 32 -0.53 0.03 -7.43
CA ILE A 32 0.58 0.78 -8.04
C ILE A 32 0.04 1.77 -9.08
N SER A 33 -0.91 1.37 -9.92
CA SER A 33 -1.55 2.25 -10.90
C SER A 33 -2.30 3.41 -10.22
N ALA A 34 -2.98 3.15 -9.11
CA ALA A 34 -3.66 4.19 -8.32
C ALA A 34 -2.65 5.18 -7.71
N ILE A 35 -1.55 4.66 -7.16
CA ILE A 35 -0.43 5.47 -6.65
C ILE A 35 0.17 6.37 -7.75
N ASP A 36 0.41 5.83 -8.94
CA ASP A 36 0.95 6.60 -10.08
C ASP A 36 -0.03 7.69 -10.55
N GLY A 37 -1.34 7.45 -10.41
CA GLY A 37 -2.40 8.44 -10.65
C GLY A 37 -2.64 9.42 -9.50
N GLY A 38 -2.01 9.22 -8.33
CA GLY A 38 -2.25 10.01 -7.13
C GLY A 38 -3.59 9.73 -6.43
N ASP A 39 -4.25 8.62 -6.77
CA ASP A 39 -5.49 8.17 -6.13
C ASP A 39 -5.18 7.31 -4.90
N TRP A 40 -4.96 7.98 -3.77
CA TRP A 40 -4.60 7.33 -2.52
C TRP A 40 -5.77 6.58 -1.87
N GLN A 41 -7.01 6.98 -2.16
CA GLN A 41 -8.18 6.26 -1.67
C GLN A 41 -8.27 4.90 -2.35
N GLN A 42 -8.14 4.86 -3.68
CA GLN A 42 -8.14 3.61 -4.42
C GLN A 42 -6.92 2.75 -4.04
N ALA A 43 -5.74 3.35 -3.88
CA ALA A 43 -4.55 2.60 -3.45
C ALA A 43 -4.76 1.91 -2.08
N ALA A 44 -5.37 2.60 -1.12
CA ALA A 44 -5.69 2.05 0.18
C ALA A 44 -6.74 0.92 0.10
N ALA A 45 -7.79 1.09 -0.71
CA ALA A 45 -8.80 0.07 -0.92
C ALA A 45 -8.23 -1.22 -1.57
N GLU A 46 -7.33 -1.07 -2.55
CA GLU A 46 -6.64 -2.21 -3.18
C GLU A 46 -5.69 -2.91 -2.21
N LEU A 47 -5.07 -2.17 -1.28
CA LEU A 47 -4.27 -2.77 -0.21
C LEU A 47 -5.14 -3.57 0.76
N GLU A 48 -6.29 -3.02 1.17
CA GLU A 48 -7.26 -3.65 2.07
C GLU A 48 -7.86 -4.94 1.49
N ASP A 49 -8.21 -4.97 0.19
CA ASP A 49 -8.73 -6.18 -0.48
C ASP A 49 -7.63 -7.22 -0.81
N SER A 50 -6.37 -6.92 -0.55
CA SER A 50 -5.27 -7.81 -0.92
C SER A 50 -5.25 -9.11 -0.11
N LYS A 51 -4.68 -10.17 -0.69
CA LYS A 51 -4.38 -11.40 0.07
C LYS A 51 -3.42 -11.13 1.22
N TRP A 52 -2.50 -10.18 1.05
CA TRP A 52 -1.55 -9.81 2.10
C TRP A 52 -2.26 -9.26 3.33
N TYR A 53 -3.25 -8.37 3.16
CA TYR A 53 -4.05 -7.85 4.26
C TYR A 53 -4.74 -8.98 5.04
N ARG A 54 -5.35 -9.93 4.33
CA ARG A 54 -5.96 -11.12 4.96
C ARG A 54 -4.94 -11.99 5.73
N GLN A 55 -3.67 -11.98 5.34
CA GLN A 55 -2.60 -12.75 6.00
C GLN A 55 -2.06 -12.08 7.26
N VAL A 56 -1.88 -10.75 7.25
CA VAL A 56 -1.38 -10.01 8.42
C VAL A 56 -2.49 -9.70 9.43
N GLY A 57 -3.74 -9.73 9.00
CA GLY A 57 -4.91 -9.44 9.81
C GLY A 57 -5.17 -7.94 10.01
N PRO A 58 -6.36 -7.59 10.54
CA PRO A 58 -6.86 -6.22 10.59
C PRO A 58 -5.98 -5.29 11.42
N ASN A 59 -5.43 -5.75 12.55
CA ASN A 59 -4.62 -4.89 13.44
C ASN A 59 -3.46 -4.19 12.72
N ARG A 60 -2.68 -4.93 11.91
CA ARG A 60 -1.56 -4.35 11.14
C ARG A 60 -2.03 -3.81 9.79
N GLY A 61 -2.96 -4.50 9.15
CA GLY A 61 -3.51 -4.12 7.86
C GLY A 61 -4.14 -2.72 7.89
N ASP A 62 -5.03 -2.45 8.86
CA ASP A 62 -5.77 -1.19 8.98
C ASP A 62 -4.83 -0.01 9.21
N THR A 63 -3.79 -0.21 10.02
CA THR A 63 -2.78 0.82 10.26
C THR A 63 -2.10 1.22 8.95
N LEU A 64 -1.67 0.26 8.13
CA LEU A 64 -1.04 0.59 6.85
C LEU A 64 -2.02 1.17 5.82
N VAL A 65 -3.27 0.72 5.81
CA VAL A 65 -4.33 1.26 4.96
C VAL A 65 -4.60 2.72 5.29
N CYS A 66 -4.75 3.06 6.58
CA CYS A 66 -4.90 4.44 7.05
C CYS A 66 -3.68 5.30 6.71
N LEU A 67 -2.46 4.81 6.98
CA LEU A 67 -1.22 5.52 6.66
C LEU A 67 -1.05 5.77 5.15
N LEU A 68 -1.49 4.85 4.30
CA LEU A 68 -1.44 5.03 2.84
C LEU A 68 -2.48 6.05 2.37
N ARG A 69 -3.69 5.99 2.94
CA ARG A 69 -4.84 6.85 2.61
C ARG A 69 -4.62 8.30 3.04
N GLU A 70 -4.31 8.51 4.31
CA GLU A 70 -4.14 9.83 4.94
C GLU A 70 -2.76 10.42 4.71
N GLY A 71 -1.80 9.54 4.42
CA GLY A 71 -0.37 9.80 4.31
C GLY A 71 -0.03 11.15 3.73
#